data_AF-A0A813V611-F1
#
_entry.id   AF-A0A813V611-F1
#
_cell.length_a   1.000
_cell.length_b   1.000
_cell.length_c   1.000
_cell.angle_alpha   90.00
_cell.angle_beta   90.00
_cell.angle_gamma   90.00
#
_symmetry.space_group_name_H-M   'P 1'
#
loop_
_entity.id
_entity.type
_entity.pdbx_description
1 polymer ?
#
loop_
_entity_poly.entity_id
_entity_poly.type
_entity_poly.pdbx_seq_one_letter_code
_entity_poly.pdbx_strand_id
1 'polypeptide(L)'
;MSVEVPLGPLLYLRVWHDNSGIKTKASWYLNMINVLDLQTGEKNYFICDNWLAVEKGDGLVDRVVPLATAKELKSFAHLFTQSVKKKFSDGHLWFSVFSRPVRSNFTRLQRISCCISLLFCTMISNAMFYRQDTQATANKAGVLMKIGPIEFTLTQLWIS
;
A
#
# COMPACT_ATOMS: atom_id res chain seq x y z
N MET A 1 5.51 -23.92 11.97
CA MET A 1 5.07 -25.31 12.24
C MET A 1 6.30 -26.18 12.03
N SER A 2 6.74 -26.91 13.05
CA SER A 2 7.86 -27.85 12.94
C SER A 2 7.33 -29.24 12.60
N VAL A 3 8.05 -29.97 11.75
CA VAL A 3 7.73 -31.36 11.39
C VAL A 3 8.76 -32.26 12.07
N GLU A 4 8.35 -33.44 12.54
CA GLU A 4 9.21 -34.38 13.27
C GLU A 4 10.35 -34.95 12.40
N VAL A 5 10.14 -35.01 11.08
CA VAL A 5 11.07 -35.58 10.10
C VAL A 5 11.30 -34.57 8.97
N PRO A 6 12.52 -34.46 8.42
CA PRO A 6 12.78 -33.64 7.24
C PRO A 6 11.90 -34.08 6.06
N LEU A 7 11.21 -33.12 5.44
CA LEU A 7 10.35 -33.36 4.27
C LEU A 7 11.15 -33.60 2.99
N GLY A 8 12.46 -33.34 3.00
CA GLY A 8 13.30 -33.36 1.82
C GLY A 8 12.95 -32.24 0.81
N PRO A 9 13.29 -32.41 -0.48
CA PRO A 9 12.99 -31.41 -1.50
C PRO A 9 11.47 -31.30 -1.72
N LEU A 10 10.93 -30.10 -1.52
CA LEU A 10 9.50 -29.84 -1.69
C LEU A 10 9.13 -29.77 -3.17
N LEU A 11 8.07 -30.46 -3.56
CA LEU A 11 7.59 -30.47 -4.96
C LEU A 11 6.21 -29.86 -5.12
N TYR A 12 5.30 -30.15 -4.19
CA TYR A 12 3.93 -29.69 -4.22
C TYR A 12 3.45 -29.37 -2.81
N LEU A 13 2.52 -28.44 -2.70
CA LEU A 13 1.85 -28.08 -1.47
C LEU A 13 0.34 -28.11 -1.70
N ARG A 14 -0.40 -28.86 -0.86
CA ARG A 14 -1.86 -28.84 -0.87
C ARG A 14 -2.36 -27.93 0.25
N VAL A 15 -3.23 -27.00 -0.10
CA VAL A 15 -3.86 -26.04 0.81
C VAL A 15 -5.36 -26.09 0.63
N TRP A 16 -6.07 -26.20 1.76
CA TRP A 16 -7.52 -26.22 1.77
C TRP A 16 -8.05 -25.56 3.04
N HIS A 17 -9.32 -25.19 3.02
CA HIS A 17 -10.04 -24.75 4.21
C HIS A 17 -11.44 -25.37 4.25
N ASP A 18 -12.03 -25.41 5.43
CA ASP A 18 -13.34 -26.00 5.72
C ASP A 18 -14.53 -25.11 5.31
N ASN A 19 -14.26 -23.98 4.65
CA ASN A 19 -15.25 -22.95 4.32
C ASN A 19 -16.08 -22.47 5.54
N SER A 20 -15.52 -22.56 6.75
CA SER A 20 -16.17 -22.03 7.93
C SER A 20 -16.21 -20.50 7.92
N GLY A 21 -17.32 -19.93 8.37
CA GLY A 21 -17.55 -18.48 8.41
C GLY A 21 -18.85 -18.04 7.73
N ILE A 22 -19.30 -16.82 8.02
CA ILE A 22 -20.56 -16.29 7.49
C ILE A 22 -20.32 -15.65 6.12
N LYS A 23 -20.98 -16.20 5.08
CA LYS A 23 -21.02 -15.66 3.71
C LYS A 23 -19.62 -15.31 3.18
N THR A 24 -19.38 -14.04 2.88
CA THR A 24 -18.15 -13.54 2.24
C THR A 24 -16.90 -13.61 3.11
N LYS A 25 -17.04 -13.89 4.41
CA LYS A 25 -15.90 -14.02 5.34
C LYS A 25 -15.16 -15.36 5.20
N ALA A 26 -15.80 -16.36 4.60
CA ALA A 26 -15.19 -17.68 4.35
C ALA A 26 -14.33 -17.71 3.07
N SER A 27 -14.47 -16.72 2.17
CA SER A 27 -13.77 -16.70 0.88
C SER A 27 -12.34 -16.17 1.01
N TRP A 28 -11.35 -16.99 0.66
CA TRP A 28 -9.94 -16.59 0.72
C TRP A 28 -9.37 -16.36 -0.67
N TYR A 29 -8.58 -15.30 -0.83
CA TYR A 29 -7.74 -15.13 -2.02
C TYR A 29 -6.32 -15.51 -1.66
N LEU A 30 -5.84 -16.62 -2.20
CA LEU A 30 -4.49 -17.08 -1.94
C LEU A 30 -3.57 -16.61 -3.07
N ASN A 31 -2.69 -15.67 -2.73
CA ASN A 31 -1.73 -15.13 -3.69
C ASN A 31 -0.51 -16.06 -3.85
N MET A 32 0.25 -16.25 -2.78
CA MET A 32 1.48 -17.04 -2.77
C MET A 32 1.75 -17.59 -1.36
N ILE A 33 2.41 -18.74 -1.28
CA ILE A 33 2.90 -19.34 -0.04
C ILE A 33 4.43 -19.38 -0.07
N ASN A 34 5.07 -18.93 1.00
CA ASN A 34 6.52 -18.95 1.17
C ASN A 34 6.86 -19.93 2.29
N VAL A 35 7.67 -20.93 1.98
CA VAL A 35 8.19 -21.90 2.95
C VAL A 35 9.67 -21.60 3.15
N LEU A 36 10.05 -21.31 4.39
CA LEU A 36 11.44 -21.14 4.80
C LEU A 36 11.82 -22.36 5.65
N ASP A 37 12.79 -23.11 5.18
CA ASP A 37 13.45 -24.10 6.03
C ASP A 37 14.40 -23.35 6.99
N LEU A 38 14.12 -23.46 8.29
CA LEU A 38 14.89 -22.78 9.33
C LEU A 38 16.24 -23.47 9.60
N GLN A 39 16.40 -24.74 9.23
CA GLN A 39 17.65 -25.48 9.44
C GLN A 39 18.66 -25.19 8.33
N THR A 40 18.22 -25.19 7.07
CA THR A 40 19.07 -24.97 5.89
C THR A 40 19.08 -23.52 5.41
N GLY A 41 18.07 -22.73 5.78
CA GLY A 41 17.85 -21.37 5.28
C GLY A 41 17.22 -21.31 3.88
N GLU A 42 16.86 -22.46 3.29
CA GLU A 42 16.30 -22.54 1.95
C GLU A 42 14.89 -21.93 1.88
N LYS A 43 14.61 -21.13 0.84
CA LYS A 43 13.31 -20.50 0.60
C LYS A 43 12.65 -21.08 -0.64
N ASN A 44 11.51 -21.72 -0.42
CA ASN A 44 10.67 -22.29 -1.46
C ASN A 44 9.37 -21.49 -1.62
N TYR A 45 8.98 -21.25 -2.87
CA TYR A 45 7.85 -20.40 -3.22
C TYR A 45 6.79 -21.24 -3.95
N PHE A 46 5.52 -21.01 -3.63
CA PHE A 46 4.37 -21.67 -4.27
C PHE A 46 3.37 -20.59 -4.70
N ILE A 47 3.22 -20.39 -6.01
CA ILE A 47 2.38 -19.33 -6.58
C ILE A 47 1.01 -19.92 -6.92
N CYS A 48 -0.06 -19.38 -6.33
CA CYS A 48 -1.44 -19.84 -6.55
C CYS A 48 -2.28 -18.81 -7.33
N ASP A 49 -2.21 -17.53 -6.93
CA ASP A 49 -2.92 -16.37 -7.49
C ASP A 49 -4.41 -16.63 -7.81
N ASN A 50 -5.14 -17.24 -6.86
CA ASN A 50 -6.52 -17.64 -7.10
C ASN A 50 -7.39 -17.66 -5.83
N TRP A 51 -8.71 -17.69 -6.03
CA TRP A 51 -9.68 -17.83 -4.94
C TRP A 51 -9.77 -19.29 -4.47
N LEU A 52 -9.82 -19.44 -3.15
CA LEU A 52 -10.26 -20.63 -2.41
C LEU A 52 -11.62 -20.27 -1.80
N ALA A 53 -12.68 -20.50 -2.56
CA ALA A 53 -14.04 -20.10 -2.18
C ALA A 53 -15.08 -20.80 -3.05
N VAL A 54 -16.19 -21.23 -2.46
CA VAL A 54 -17.32 -21.83 -3.20
C VAL A 54 -18.04 -20.80 -4.08
N GLU A 55 -18.11 -19.54 -3.62
CA GLU A 55 -18.88 -18.47 -4.26
C GLU A 55 -18.07 -17.62 -5.27
N LYS A 56 -16.75 -17.86 -5.41
CA LYS A 56 -15.85 -17.04 -6.24
C LYS A 56 -14.86 -17.91 -7.00
N GLY A 57 -14.34 -17.38 -8.11
CA GLY A 57 -13.36 -18.08 -8.92
C GLY A 57 -13.96 -19.32 -9.58
N ASP A 58 -13.35 -20.47 -9.34
CA ASP A 58 -13.78 -21.79 -9.84
C ASP A 58 -14.64 -22.58 -8.84
N GLY A 59 -14.98 -22.01 -7.68
CA GLY A 59 -15.81 -22.66 -6.68
C GLY A 59 -15.10 -23.71 -5.83
N LEU A 60 -13.76 -23.80 -5.93
CA LEU A 60 -12.96 -24.78 -5.19
C LEU A 60 -12.35 -24.17 -3.92
N VAL A 61 -12.33 -24.95 -2.83
CA VAL A 61 -11.73 -24.58 -1.53
C VAL A 61 -10.44 -25.34 -1.22
N ASP A 62 -9.99 -26.17 -2.16
CA ASP A 62 -8.81 -27.04 -2.06
C ASP A 62 -7.98 -26.92 -3.34
N ARG A 63 -6.67 -26.73 -3.18
CA ARG A 63 -5.72 -26.59 -4.30
C ARG A 63 -4.40 -27.28 -3.98
N VAL A 64 -3.86 -27.94 -5.00
CA VAL A 64 -2.48 -28.41 -5.02
C VAL A 64 -1.66 -27.44 -5.87
N VAL A 65 -0.61 -26.88 -5.28
CA VAL A 65 0.25 -25.86 -5.89
C VAL A 65 1.66 -26.44 -6.05
N PRO A 66 2.23 -26.44 -7.27
CA PRO A 66 3.60 -26.90 -7.50
C PRO A 66 4.63 -25.88 -7.00
N LEU A 67 5.85 -26.36 -6.75
CA LEU A 67 6.99 -25.49 -6.47
C LEU A 67 7.22 -24.53 -7.65
N ALA A 68 7.28 -23.23 -7.34
CA ALA A 68 7.47 -22.20 -8.35
C ALA A 68 8.89 -22.25 -8.91
N THR A 69 8.99 -22.24 -10.23
CA THR A 69 10.29 -22.12 -10.92
C THR A 69 10.78 -20.67 -10.85
N ALA A 70 12.09 -20.44 -10.92
CA ALA A 70 12.67 -19.09 -10.94
C ALA A 70 12.08 -18.17 -12.04
N LYS A 71 11.67 -18.74 -13.18
CA LYS A 71 10.97 -18.02 -14.26
C LYS A 71 9.59 -17.53 -13.81
N GLU A 72 8.83 -18.40 -13.16
CA GLU A 72 7.49 -18.09 -12.66
C GLU A 72 7.55 -17.04 -11.57
N LEU A 73 8.53 -17.14 -10.65
CA LEU A 73 8.74 -16.13 -9.61
C LEU A 73 9.04 -14.75 -10.19
N LYS A 74 9.86 -14.65 -11.24
CA LYS A 74 10.12 -13.38 -11.95
C LYS A 74 8.86 -12.85 -12.63
N SER A 75 8.10 -13.72 -13.30
CA SER A 75 6.85 -13.32 -13.96
C SER A 75 5.82 -12.82 -12.95
N PHE A 76 5.69 -13.51 -11.81
CA PHE A 76 4.82 -13.13 -10.72
C PHE A 76 5.27 -11.82 -10.07
N ALA A 77 6.57 -11.64 -9.81
CA ALA A 77 7.09 -10.38 -9.30
C ALA A 77 6.75 -9.21 -10.25
N HIS A 78 6.90 -9.41 -11.56
CA HIS A 78 6.52 -8.41 -12.55
C HIS A 78 5.00 -8.11 -12.51
N LEU A 79 4.16 -9.14 -12.51
CA LEU A 79 2.69 -8.99 -12.43
C LEU A 79 2.25 -8.34 -11.10
N PHE A 80 2.91 -8.69 -10.00
CA PHE A 80 2.68 -8.12 -8.68
C PHE A 80 3.07 -6.65 -8.65
N THR A 81 4.27 -6.28 -9.13
CA THR A 81 4.70 -4.88 -9.23
C THR A 81 3.74 -4.07 -10.10
N GLN A 82 3.28 -4.63 -11.22
CA GLN A 82 2.28 -3.97 -12.08
C GLN A 82 0.95 -3.77 -11.35
N SER A 83 0.48 -4.78 -10.61
CA SER A 83 -0.76 -4.72 -9.84
C SER A 83 -0.68 -3.76 -8.65
N VAL A 84 0.45 -3.74 -7.94
CA VAL A 84 0.75 -2.79 -6.87
C VAL A 84 0.86 -1.37 -7.42
N LYS A 85 1.58 -1.16 -8.53
CA LYS A 85 1.67 0.15 -9.19
C LYS A 85 0.28 0.66 -9.59
N LYS A 86 -0.56 -0.21 -10.14
CA LYS A 86 -1.95 0.14 -10.48
C LYS A 86 -2.76 0.50 -9.24
N LYS A 87 -2.74 -0.34 -8.20
CA LYS A 87 -3.47 -0.08 -6.94
C LYS A 87 -2.98 1.17 -6.21
N PHE A 88 -1.68 1.42 -6.19
CA PHE A 88 -1.10 2.62 -5.58
C PHE A 88 -1.46 3.88 -6.38
N SER A 89 -1.39 3.79 -7.71
CA SER A 89 -1.82 4.87 -8.60
C SER A 89 -3.32 5.17 -8.51
N ASP A 90 -4.15 4.19 -8.17
CA ASP A 90 -5.59 4.40 -7.98
C ASP A 90 -5.95 4.84 -6.56
N GLY A 91 -5.17 4.44 -5.54
CA GLY A 91 -5.44 4.69 -4.13
C GLY A 91 -4.94 6.03 -3.59
N HIS A 92 -3.83 6.57 -4.12
CA HIS A 92 -3.29 7.83 -3.61
C HIS A 92 -3.85 9.04 -4.38
N LEU A 93 -4.86 9.72 -3.81
CA LEU A 93 -5.63 10.81 -4.43
C LEU A 93 -4.80 11.79 -5.27
N TRP A 94 -3.72 12.36 -4.72
CA TRP A 94 -2.84 13.30 -5.43
C TRP A 94 -2.04 12.66 -6.58
N PHE A 95 -1.42 11.50 -6.35
CA PHE A 95 -0.64 10.79 -7.38
C PHE A 95 -1.55 10.24 -8.50
N SER A 96 -2.79 9.93 -8.15
CA SER A 96 -3.84 9.43 -9.06
C SER A 96 -4.36 10.48 -10.05
N VAL A 97 -4.11 11.78 -9.80
CA VAL A 97 -4.41 12.88 -10.73
C VAL A 97 -3.42 12.87 -11.90
N PHE A 98 -2.15 12.59 -11.64
CA PHE A 98 -1.09 12.60 -12.65
C PHE A 98 -0.99 11.26 -13.40
N SER A 99 -1.08 10.12 -12.72
CA SER A 99 -0.70 8.80 -13.28
C SER A 99 -1.87 7.90 -13.70
N ARG A 100 -2.98 8.45 -14.21
CA ARG A 100 -4.22 7.67 -14.50
C ARG A 100 -4.02 6.55 -15.55
N PRO A 101 -4.36 5.28 -15.25
CA PRO A 101 -4.55 4.24 -16.27
C PRO A 101 -5.85 4.46 -17.07
N VAL A 102 -5.86 4.05 -18.34
CA VAL A 102 -6.89 4.40 -19.35
C VAL A 102 -8.31 3.87 -19.03
N ARG A 103 -8.48 2.94 -18.07
CA ARG A 103 -9.77 2.31 -17.70
C ARG A 103 -10.13 2.53 -16.21
N SER A 104 -10.42 3.76 -15.81
CA SER A 104 -10.94 4.07 -14.46
C SER A 104 -12.29 4.80 -14.55
N ASN A 105 -13.20 4.50 -13.62
CA ASN A 105 -14.55 5.10 -13.56
C ASN A 105 -14.60 6.44 -12.82
N PHE A 106 -13.51 6.82 -12.13
CA PHE A 106 -13.42 8.12 -11.43
C PHE A 106 -12.76 9.15 -12.33
N THR A 107 -13.44 10.25 -12.60
CA THR A 107 -12.95 11.28 -13.54
C THR A 107 -11.84 12.12 -12.88
N ARG A 108 -10.91 12.65 -13.69
CA ARG A 108 -9.80 13.49 -13.18
C ARG A 108 -10.33 14.69 -12.40
N LEU A 109 -11.49 15.23 -12.80
CA LEU A 109 -12.14 16.39 -12.18
C LEU A 109 -12.63 16.10 -10.75
N GLN A 110 -13.19 14.92 -10.50
CA GLN A 110 -13.63 14.51 -9.15
C GLN A 110 -12.45 14.32 -8.18
N ARG A 111 -11.30 13.87 -8.68
CA ARG A 111 -10.06 13.76 -7.87
C ARG A 111 -9.50 15.15 -7.54
N ILE A 112 -9.52 16.07 -8.51
CA ILE A 112 -9.07 17.45 -8.33
C ILE A 112 -9.94 18.18 -7.31
N SER A 113 -11.27 18.03 -7.36
CA SER A 113 -12.16 18.70 -6.39
C SER A 113 -11.86 18.28 -4.95
N CYS A 114 -11.66 16.97 -4.71
CA CYS A 114 -11.28 16.45 -3.41
C CYS A 114 -9.90 16.98 -2.94
N CYS A 115 -8.92 17.05 -3.84
CA CYS A 115 -7.59 17.60 -3.53
C CYS A 115 -7.64 19.09 -3.19
N ILE A 116 -8.44 19.87 -3.93
CA ILE A 116 -8.64 21.30 -3.69
C ILE A 116 -9.35 21.54 -2.34
N SER A 117 -10.36 20.74 -2.00
CA SER A 117 -11.04 20.84 -0.70
C SER A 117 -10.08 20.58 0.46
N LEU A 118 -9.21 19.56 0.35
CA LEU A 118 -8.20 19.27 1.37
C LEU A 118 -7.18 20.42 1.51
N LEU A 119 -6.70 20.98 0.39
CA LEU A 119 -5.82 22.15 0.42
C LEU A 119 -6.49 23.34 1.12
N PHE A 120 -7.73 23.68 0.76
CA PHE A 120 -8.42 24.78 1.41
C PHE A 120 -8.68 24.53 2.89
N CYS A 121 -9.02 23.30 3.30
CA CYS A 121 -9.11 22.95 4.72
C CYS A 121 -7.78 23.14 5.45
N THR A 122 -6.65 22.73 4.87
CA THR A 122 -5.33 22.94 5.48
C THR A 122 -4.95 24.43 5.56
N MET A 123 -5.28 25.22 4.54
CA MET A 123 -5.02 26.67 4.55
C MET A 123 -5.89 27.39 5.57
N ILE A 124 -7.16 27.00 5.71
CA ILE A 124 -8.06 27.56 6.72
C ILE A 124 -7.59 27.18 8.12
N SER A 125 -7.21 25.91 8.36
CA SER A 125 -6.63 25.50 9.65
C SER A 125 -5.37 26.29 9.96
N ASN A 126 -4.43 26.42 9.01
CA ASN A 126 -3.22 27.22 9.19
C ASN A 126 -3.57 28.69 9.48
N ALA A 127 -4.55 29.29 8.79
CA ALA A 127 -4.98 30.67 9.02
C ALA A 127 -5.70 30.87 10.37
N MET A 128 -6.47 29.89 10.83
CA MET A 128 -7.17 29.91 12.13
C MET A 128 -6.19 29.91 13.30
N PHE A 129 -5.08 29.16 13.18
CA PHE A 129 -4.07 29.06 14.24
C PHE A 129 -2.91 30.07 14.10
N TYR A 130 -2.71 30.70 12.93
CA TYR A 130 -1.67 31.71 12.68
C TYR A 130 -1.71 32.92 13.64
N ARG A 131 -2.90 33.23 14.17
CA ARG A 131 -3.11 34.43 15.00
C ARG A 131 -2.86 34.20 16.50
N GLN A 132 -2.64 32.97 16.93
CA GLN A 132 -2.44 32.65 18.34
C GLN A 132 -0.98 32.79 18.77
N ASP A 133 -0.04 32.64 17.83
CA ASP A 133 1.40 32.81 18.09
C ASP A 133 1.86 34.27 17.98
N THR A 134 1.14 35.13 17.26
CA THR A 134 1.55 36.53 17.03
C THR A 134 1.60 37.35 18.32
N GLN A 135 0.76 37.03 19.32
CA GLN A 135 0.82 37.67 20.64
C GLN A 135 1.92 37.10 21.54
N ALA A 136 2.35 35.85 21.33
CA ALA A 136 3.44 35.22 22.09
C ALA A 136 4.83 35.56 21.55
N THR A 137 4.98 35.75 20.22
CA THR A 137 6.26 36.03 19.55
C THR A 137 6.62 37.53 19.52
N ALA A 138 5.65 38.43 19.69
CA ALA A 138 5.92 39.88 19.78
C ALA A 138 6.91 40.24 20.92
N ASN A 139 6.98 39.42 21.97
CA ASN A 139 7.91 39.59 23.09
C ASN A 139 9.32 39.01 22.84
N LYS A 140 9.59 38.36 21.69
CA LYS A 140 10.88 37.75 21.32
C LYS A 140 11.31 38.09 19.87
N ALA A 141 11.15 39.33 19.44
CA ALA A 141 11.61 39.77 18.12
C ALA A 141 13.14 39.89 18.07
N GLY A 142 13.82 38.76 17.84
CA GLY A 142 15.25 38.70 17.53
C GLY A 142 15.50 38.80 16.02
N VAL A 143 16.21 39.85 15.62
CA VAL A 143 16.96 40.08 14.35
C VAL A 143 16.18 39.83 13.04
N LEU A 144 15.78 40.94 12.41
CA LEU A 144 15.24 40.99 11.04
C LEU A 144 16.39 40.91 10.02
N MET A 145 16.39 39.92 9.13
CA MET A 145 17.40 39.82 8.06
C MET A 145 16.75 40.12 6.69
N LYS A 146 17.32 41.09 5.98
CA LYS A 146 16.81 41.58 4.69
C LYS A 146 17.71 41.12 3.55
N ILE A 147 17.17 40.34 2.62
CA ILE A 147 17.86 39.95 1.39
C ILE A 147 16.99 40.43 0.21
N GLY A 148 17.35 41.60 -0.33
CA GLY A 148 16.62 42.19 -1.47
C GLY A 148 15.18 42.60 -1.12
N PRO A 149 14.22 42.47 -2.05
CA PRO A 149 12.84 42.92 -1.86
C PRO A 149 12.02 42.05 -0.89
N ILE A 150 12.66 41.10 -0.21
CA ILE A 150 11.99 40.16 0.68
C ILE A 150 12.60 40.23 2.08
N GLU A 151 11.74 40.44 3.07
CA GLU A 151 12.10 40.61 4.47
C GLU A 151 11.55 39.44 5.28
N PHE A 152 12.42 38.73 6.02
CA PHE A 152 12.02 37.59 6.84
C PHE A 152 12.69 37.64 8.21
N THR A 153 11.98 37.19 9.24
CA THR A 153 12.53 37.01 10.59
C THR A 153 13.02 35.57 10.75
N LEU A 154 14.15 35.33 11.44
CA LEU A 154 14.68 33.96 11.64
C LEU A 154 13.68 33.02 12.35
N THR A 155 12.76 33.58 13.14
CA THR A 155 11.65 32.86 13.77
C THR A 155 10.55 32.41 12.80
N GLN A 156 10.45 33.01 11.61
CA GLN A 156 9.50 32.58 10.56
C GLN A 156 10.05 31.42 9.71
N LEU A 157 11.37 31.24 9.68
CA LEU A 157 12.03 30.18 8.93
C LEU A 157 12.05 28.85 9.69
N TRP A 158 11.90 28.90 11.01
CA TRP A 158 11.85 27.72 11.88
C TRP A 158 10.43 27.48 12.38
N ILE A 159 9.69 26.66 11.64
CA ILE A 159 8.44 26.05 12.10
C ILE A 159 8.60 24.54 11.91
N SER A 160 8.57 23.80 13.03
CA SER A 160 8.42 22.34 13.04
C SER A 160 6.99 21.95 12.71
#